data_AF-A0A5J5IDI2-F1
#
_entry.id   AF-A0A5J5IDI2-F1
#
_cell.length_a   1.000
_cell.length_b   1.000
_cell.length_c   1.000
_cell.angle_alpha   90.00
_cell.angle_beta   90.00
_cell.angle_gamma   90.00
#
_symmetry.space_group_name_H-M   'P 1'
#
loop_
_entity.id
_entity.type
_entity.pdbx_description
1 polymer ?
#
loop_
_entity_poly.entity_id
_entity_poly.type
_entity_poly.pdbx_seq_one_letter_code
_entity_poly.pdbx_strand_id
1 'polypeptide(L)'
;MMKKLFVIILAFVCVGKIKAQEYFTIKQYDVHLKVNKDASLDIAEKINVHFTEPRHGIIRKIPYKYEVQPLPANAQKADRQLESGGYTRTFIENINVPGWNFDISTDGDYKSIKIGSADKFVEGDQQFIITYRILNAINFFKDHSELYFNVIGNQWETTISSVNFTIELYQPVPDTSDYFVATGSYGSKENKTVTKWEGNNIFSGRTTEPLNSNEGVTIGIGFPKDFLIKPDYRFRGIYWLLLPFLVFGGMFYIWKRWGQDEEITVQTEFYPPENISPSVSGYVIDEKLDRRDLTALVPYWGAGGYLKINELEESSLFGLLKHKEYEFIKVKELPANVLTFEKTLFDGIFASGDTVKLSDLKDVLYITMNKAKRQLEDEVDKDDFYVKYSRGLKAFFSLMGIVVFIFSIIKLVSDWQEKLWLGVGLIASGIIIFVFGLFMSKKTKKGTDLYKKLLGFREFIKSVEKDRLQEFLKQDPNYFDKVLPYAIVFDMADKWKDKLAGLDIPPPTWYSGAYAGHNFNMLMFMNSLDRSMNAMTNTFYSAPRSSGSSGGSFGGGGGFSGGGFGGGGGSSW
;
A
#
# COMPACT_ATOMS: atom_id res chain seq x y z
N MET A 1 4.59 -30.44 -52.09
CA MET A 1 4.76 -29.08 -51.54
C MET A 1 5.39 -29.13 -50.14
N MET A 2 6.49 -29.89 -49.94
CA MET A 2 7.06 -30.22 -48.62
C MET A 2 8.59 -30.25 -48.59
N LYS A 3 9.26 -29.55 -49.52
CA LYS A 3 10.74 -29.45 -49.55
C LYS A 3 11.27 -28.01 -49.52
N LYS A 4 10.40 -27.00 -49.37
CA LYS A 4 10.78 -25.58 -49.26
C LYS A 4 10.59 -24.97 -47.86
N LEU A 5 10.09 -25.75 -46.89
CA LEU A 5 9.87 -25.25 -45.52
C LEU A 5 11.01 -25.58 -44.55
N PHE A 6 11.94 -26.48 -44.92
CA PHE A 6 13.00 -26.95 -44.02
C PHE A 6 14.29 -26.12 -44.07
N VAL A 7 14.43 -25.23 -45.05
CA VAL A 7 15.62 -24.36 -45.21
C VAL A 7 15.47 -23.03 -44.46
N ILE A 8 14.26 -22.63 -44.11
CA ILE A 8 14.01 -21.36 -43.38
C ILE A 8 14.13 -21.54 -41.85
N ILE A 9 14.02 -22.77 -41.33
CA ILE A 9 14.12 -23.06 -39.89
C ILE A 9 15.58 -23.32 -39.45
N LEU A 10 16.49 -23.68 -40.37
CA LEU A 10 17.92 -23.84 -40.05
C LEU A 10 18.73 -22.53 -40.12
N ALA A 11 18.15 -21.44 -40.65
CA ALA A 11 18.79 -20.12 -40.71
C ALA A 11 18.62 -19.30 -39.42
N PHE A 12 17.85 -19.79 -38.43
CA PHE A 12 17.56 -19.07 -37.18
C PHE A 12 18.33 -19.57 -35.95
N VAL A 13 19.29 -20.50 -36.11
CA VAL A 13 20.04 -21.11 -34.98
C VAL A 13 21.53 -20.70 -34.95
N CYS A 14 22.00 -19.86 -35.86
CA CYS A 14 23.37 -19.32 -35.84
C CYS A 14 23.42 -17.79 -35.73
N VAL A 15 22.55 -17.16 -34.94
CA VAL A 15 22.88 -15.85 -34.38
C VAL A 15 23.82 -16.12 -33.22
N GLY A 16 25.11 -16.32 -33.55
CA GLY A 16 26.16 -16.18 -32.55
C GLY A 16 25.96 -14.82 -31.89
N LYS A 17 26.09 -14.76 -30.56
CA LYS A 17 26.20 -13.48 -29.85
C LYS A 17 27.40 -12.76 -30.45
N ILE A 18 27.15 -11.89 -31.43
CA ILE A 18 28.13 -10.88 -31.84
C ILE A 18 28.27 -10.01 -30.61
N LYS A 19 29.33 -10.24 -29.82
CA LYS A 19 29.74 -9.29 -28.79
C LYS A 19 30.03 -8.01 -29.56
N ALA A 20 29.15 -7.02 -29.45
CA ALA A 20 29.42 -5.70 -29.98
C ALA A 20 30.71 -5.22 -29.32
N GLN A 21 31.74 -4.95 -30.12
CA GLN A 21 32.96 -4.33 -29.63
C GLN A 21 32.57 -2.94 -29.11
N GLU A 22 32.94 -2.61 -27.88
CA GLU A 22 32.74 -1.24 -27.38
C GLU A 22 33.42 -0.25 -28.33
N TYR A 23 32.69 0.81 -28.67
CA TYR A 23 33.10 1.80 -29.67
C TYR A 23 34.05 2.85 -29.07
N PHE A 24 34.74 2.47 -28.00
CA PHE A 24 35.77 3.25 -27.34
C PHE A 24 36.77 2.35 -26.64
N THR A 25 37.97 2.87 -26.42
CA THR A 25 39.01 2.27 -25.57
C THR A 25 39.38 3.23 -24.45
N ILE A 26 39.90 2.71 -23.32
CA ILE A 26 40.38 3.54 -22.22
C ILE A 26 41.91 3.63 -22.32
N LYS A 27 42.42 4.82 -22.65
CA LYS A 27 43.86 5.07 -22.79
C LYS A 27 44.56 5.12 -21.43
N GLN A 28 43.93 5.75 -20.45
CA GLN A 28 44.46 5.90 -19.10
C GLN A 28 43.31 5.99 -18.10
N TYR A 29 43.43 5.25 -17.01
CA TYR A 29 42.49 5.30 -15.90
C TYR A 29 43.25 5.61 -14.61
N ASP A 30 43.06 6.82 -14.09
CA ASP A 30 43.64 7.21 -12.81
C ASP A 30 42.58 7.17 -11.71
N VAL A 31 42.85 6.44 -10.63
CA VAL A 31 41.95 6.32 -9.47
C VAL A 31 42.63 6.85 -8.23
N HIS A 32 42.04 7.87 -7.62
CA HIS A 32 42.45 8.36 -6.31
C HIS A 32 41.37 8.01 -5.28
N LEU A 33 41.75 7.27 -4.25
CA LEU A 33 40.88 6.83 -3.17
C LEU A 33 41.43 7.35 -1.85
N LYS A 34 40.63 8.07 -1.09
CA LYS A 34 40.97 8.51 0.26
C LYS A 34 40.17 7.72 1.30
N VAL A 35 40.86 7.09 2.24
CA VAL A 35 40.27 6.37 3.38
C VAL A 35 40.15 7.33 4.56
N ASN A 36 38.93 7.70 4.92
CA ASN A 36 38.68 8.61 6.04
C ASN A 36 38.62 7.88 7.38
N LYS A 37 38.80 8.63 8.47
CA LYS A 37 38.78 8.10 9.86
C LYS A 37 37.47 7.37 10.21
N ASP A 38 36.36 7.79 9.63
CA ASP A 38 35.03 7.18 9.81
C ASP A 38 34.75 6.02 8.85
N ALA A 39 35.80 5.46 8.23
CA ALA A 39 35.72 4.37 7.26
C ALA A 39 34.90 4.68 5.98
N SER A 40 34.60 5.96 5.72
CA SER A 40 34.12 6.40 4.41
C SER A 40 35.27 6.48 3.41
N LEU A 41 34.96 6.24 2.13
CA LEU A 41 35.92 6.31 1.02
C LEU A 41 35.54 7.46 0.10
N ASP A 42 36.43 8.44 -0.08
CA ASP A 42 36.27 9.47 -1.11
C ASP A 42 37.05 9.07 -2.35
N ILE A 43 36.35 8.96 -3.48
CA ILE A 43 36.92 8.43 -4.73
C ILE A 43 36.84 9.51 -5.82
N ALA A 44 37.94 9.67 -6.54
CA ALA A 44 38.02 10.40 -7.80
C ALA A 44 38.56 9.47 -8.88
N GLU A 45 37.76 9.26 -9.92
CA GLU A 45 38.11 8.50 -11.11
C GLU A 45 38.32 9.47 -12.28
N LYS A 46 39.49 9.40 -12.92
CA LYS A 46 39.78 10.13 -14.15
C LYS A 46 39.96 9.12 -15.29
N ILE A 47 39.01 9.13 -16.21
CA ILE A 47 38.91 8.16 -17.30
C ILE A 47 39.19 8.89 -18.62
N ASN A 48 40.34 8.62 -19.23
CA ASN A 48 40.70 9.13 -20.55
C ASN A 48 40.31 8.08 -21.59
N VAL A 49 39.27 8.37 -22.37
CA VAL A 49 38.75 7.47 -23.40
C VAL A 49 39.10 7.97 -24.80
N HIS A 50 39.14 7.04 -25.75
CA HIS A 50 39.16 7.33 -27.17
C HIS A 50 37.96 6.69 -27.85
N PHE A 51 37.01 7.50 -28.31
CA PHE A 51 35.85 7.05 -29.08
C PHE A 51 36.24 6.83 -30.55
N THR A 52 35.98 5.63 -31.05
CA THR A 52 36.22 5.26 -32.45
C THR A 52 35.05 5.64 -33.37
N GLU A 53 33.87 5.90 -32.79
CA GLU A 53 32.68 6.39 -33.47
C GLU A 53 32.01 7.49 -32.62
N PRO A 54 31.23 8.40 -33.23
CA PRO A 54 30.47 9.40 -32.48
C PRO A 54 29.52 8.76 -31.44
N ARG A 55 29.61 9.23 -30.20
CA ARG A 55 28.81 8.79 -29.04
C ARG A 55 28.31 9.97 -28.23
N HIS A 56 27.27 9.81 -27.43
CA HIS A 56 26.77 10.85 -26.54
C HIS A 56 27.60 10.98 -25.25
N GLY A 57 28.29 9.89 -24.86
CA GLY A 57 29.25 9.87 -23.77
C GLY A 57 29.46 8.46 -23.22
N ILE A 58 29.61 8.34 -21.89
CA ILE A 58 29.78 7.04 -21.21
C ILE A 58 28.71 6.82 -20.14
N ILE A 59 28.41 5.56 -19.86
CA ILE A 59 27.66 5.12 -18.69
C ILE A 59 28.67 4.50 -17.73
N ARG A 60 28.80 5.04 -16.50
CA ARG A 60 29.62 4.47 -15.43
C ARG A 60 28.73 3.73 -14.43
N LYS A 61 28.93 2.44 -14.24
CA LYS A 61 28.16 1.60 -13.30
C LYS A 61 28.94 1.30 -12.03
N ILE A 62 28.59 1.88 -10.89
CA ILE A 62 29.25 1.66 -9.60
C ILE A 62 28.45 0.63 -8.79
N PRO A 63 29.02 -0.53 -8.42
CA PRO A 63 28.29 -1.51 -7.63
C PRO A 63 28.01 -0.95 -6.23
N TYR A 64 26.80 -1.18 -5.73
CA TYR A 64 26.41 -0.84 -4.36
C TYR A 64 25.77 -2.01 -3.61
N LYS A 65 25.39 -3.08 -4.32
CA LYS A 65 24.86 -4.32 -3.76
C LYS A 65 25.77 -5.48 -4.19
N TYR A 66 26.21 -6.28 -3.23
CA TYR A 66 27.21 -7.33 -3.43
C TYR A 66 26.72 -8.64 -2.85
N GLU A 67 26.86 -9.72 -3.59
CA GLU A 67 26.59 -11.07 -3.08
C GLU A 67 27.67 -11.46 -2.06
N VAL A 68 27.24 -11.97 -0.90
CA VAL A 68 28.14 -12.45 0.14
C VAL A 68 28.66 -13.81 -0.26
N GLN A 69 29.96 -13.90 -0.52
CA GLN A 69 30.57 -15.16 -0.91
C GLN A 69 30.77 -16.11 0.27
N PRO A 70 30.68 -17.44 0.04
CA PRO A 70 31.05 -18.43 1.04
C PRO A 70 32.52 -18.26 1.45
N LEU A 71 32.76 -18.26 2.75
CA LEU A 71 34.11 -18.17 3.31
C LEU A 71 34.78 -19.56 3.29
N PRO A 72 36.10 -19.64 3.01
CA PRO A 72 36.87 -20.87 3.21
C PRO A 72 36.78 -21.39 4.65
N ALA A 73 37.01 -22.68 4.85
CA ALA A 73 37.09 -23.25 6.19
C ALA A 73 38.18 -22.52 7.02
N ASN A 74 37.82 -22.05 8.22
CA ASN A 74 38.64 -21.26 9.16
C ASN A 74 38.84 -19.76 8.84
N ALA A 75 38.22 -19.22 7.78
CA ALA A 75 38.26 -17.77 7.55
C ALA A 75 37.36 -17.03 8.55
N GLN A 76 37.86 -15.92 9.09
CA GLN A 76 37.06 -15.06 9.96
C GLN A 76 35.97 -14.34 9.15
N LYS A 77 34.76 -14.23 9.70
CA LYS A 77 33.68 -13.45 9.09
C LYS A 77 33.79 -11.99 9.52
N ALA A 78 33.78 -11.08 8.57
CA ALA A 78 33.69 -9.65 8.84
C ALA A 78 32.34 -9.29 9.50
N ASP A 79 32.38 -8.41 10.49
CA ASP A 79 31.22 -7.83 11.16
C ASP A 79 30.61 -6.73 10.28
N ARG A 80 29.78 -7.18 9.32
CA ARG A 80 29.12 -6.36 8.31
C ARG A 80 27.74 -5.90 8.75
N GLN A 81 27.46 -4.62 8.50
CA GLN A 81 26.11 -4.08 8.58
C GLN A 81 25.40 -4.21 7.22
N LEU A 82 24.06 -4.23 7.25
CA LEU A 82 23.22 -4.27 6.05
C LEU A 82 23.35 -5.58 5.24
N GLU A 83 23.79 -6.65 5.89
CA GLU A 83 23.78 -8.00 5.32
C GLU A 83 22.38 -8.63 5.45
N SER A 84 21.75 -8.95 4.32
CA SER A 84 20.42 -9.58 4.29
C SER A 84 20.21 -10.34 2.98
N GLY A 85 19.62 -11.54 3.08
CA GLY A 85 19.27 -12.37 1.92
C GLY A 85 20.46 -12.82 1.09
N GLY A 86 21.64 -12.95 1.70
CA GLY A 86 22.88 -13.31 1.00
C GLY A 86 23.59 -12.13 0.33
N TYR A 87 23.16 -10.88 0.56
CA TYR A 87 23.79 -9.69 0.01
C TYR A 87 24.23 -8.72 1.10
N THR A 88 25.32 -8.00 0.85
CA THR A 88 25.75 -6.81 1.59
C THR A 88 25.61 -5.56 0.71
N ARG A 89 25.46 -4.39 1.32
CA ARG A 89 25.23 -3.13 0.60
C ARG A 89 26.15 -2.02 1.08
N THR A 90 26.59 -1.20 0.14
CA THR A 90 27.27 0.08 0.38
C THR A 90 26.35 1.23 0.00
N PHE A 91 26.65 2.42 0.50
CA PHE A 91 25.99 3.64 0.03
C PHE A 91 26.92 4.39 -0.89
N ILE A 92 26.42 4.84 -2.05
CA ILE A 92 27.13 5.74 -2.96
C ILE A 92 26.45 7.10 -2.87
N GLU A 93 27.18 8.11 -2.44
CA GLU A 93 26.67 9.47 -2.24
C GLU A 93 27.62 10.52 -2.83
N ASN A 94 27.16 11.76 -2.89
CA ASN A 94 27.94 12.91 -3.38
C ASN A 94 28.56 12.68 -4.78
N ILE A 95 27.84 11.96 -5.65
CA ILE A 95 28.25 11.74 -7.04
C ILE A 95 28.25 13.08 -7.77
N ASN A 96 29.35 13.38 -8.45
CA ASN A 96 29.51 14.57 -9.27
C ASN A 96 30.43 14.29 -10.46
N VAL A 97 30.16 14.94 -11.59
CA VAL A 97 30.95 14.83 -12.83
C VAL A 97 31.25 16.22 -13.37
N PRO A 98 32.31 16.88 -12.89
CA PRO A 98 32.64 18.24 -13.30
C PRO A 98 32.79 18.38 -14.82
N GLY A 99 32.15 19.40 -15.39
CA GLY A 99 32.25 19.73 -16.82
C GLY A 99 31.31 18.93 -17.74
N TRP A 100 30.50 18.02 -17.20
CA TRP A 100 29.58 17.21 -17.98
C TRP A 100 28.16 17.25 -17.41
N ASN A 101 27.16 17.15 -18.30
CA ASN A 101 25.81 16.79 -17.88
C ASN A 101 25.78 15.30 -17.54
N PHE A 102 25.02 14.94 -16.51
CA PHE A 102 24.87 13.54 -16.12
C PHE A 102 23.53 13.28 -15.44
N ASP A 103 23.05 12.04 -15.58
CA ASP A 103 21.89 11.51 -14.89
C ASP A 103 22.30 10.31 -14.03
N ILE A 104 21.70 10.19 -12.84
CA ILE A 104 21.93 9.06 -11.94
C ILE A 104 20.68 8.20 -11.89
N SER A 105 20.85 6.90 -12.07
CA SER A 105 19.80 5.90 -11.89
C SER A 105 20.29 4.69 -11.11
N THR A 106 19.37 3.79 -10.75
CA THR A 106 19.70 2.49 -10.15
C THR A 106 19.36 1.42 -11.17
N ASP A 107 20.35 0.61 -11.53
CA ASP A 107 20.26 -0.46 -12.52
C ASP A 107 20.73 -1.77 -11.87
N GLY A 108 19.76 -2.56 -11.39
CA GLY A 108 20.01 -3.77 -10.61
C GLY A 108 20.87 -3.49 -9.37
N ASP A 109 22.06 -4.10 -9.34
CA ASP A 109 23.03 -4.01 -8.24
C ASP A 109 23.98 -2.80 -8.33
N TYR A 110 23.75 -1.92 -9.33
CA TYR A 110 24.61 -0.78 -9.64
C TYR A 110 23.90 0.57 -9.51
N LYS A 111 24.64 1.59 -9.08
CA LYS A 111 24.34 2.99 -9.37
C LYS A 111 24.92 3.33 -10.73
N SER A 112 24.06 3.74 -11.66
CA SER A 112 24.43 4.04 -13.03
C SER A 112 24.50 5.55 -13.21
N ILE A 113 25.64 6.05 -13.68
CA ILE A 113 25.89 7.45 -13.98
C ILE A 113 26.00 7.57 -15.50
N LYS A 114 24.95 8.09 -16.13
CA LYS A 114 24.90 8.33 -17.57
C LYS A 114 25.46 9.73 -17.84
N ILE A 115 26.65 9.82 -18.43
CA ILE A 115 27.42 11.05 -18.58
C ILE A 115 27.44 11.44 -20.05
N GLY A 116 27.06 12.68 -20.38
CA GLY A 116 26.94 13.15 -21.75
C GLY A 116 25.66 13.94 -22.00
N SER A 117 25.32 14.17 -23.26
CA SER A 117 24.07 14.85 -23.65
C SER A 117 23.39 14.09 -24.78
N ALA A 118 22.06 13.94 -24.69
CA ALA A 118 21.27 13.33 -25.76
C ALA A 118 21.30 14.14 -27.07
N ASP A 119 21.61 15.44 -26.98
CA ASP A 119 21.58 16.35 -28.14
C ASP A 119 22.97 16.58 -28.76
N LYS A 120 24.03 16.02 -28.18
CA LYS A 120 25.41 16.26 -28.62
C LYS A 120 26.21 14.97 -28.68
N PHE A 121 26.90 14.78 -29.80
CA PHE A 121 27.90 13.73 -29.95
C PHE A 121 29.29 14.23 -29.56
N VAL A 122 30.11 13.29 -29.10
CA VAL A 122 31.54 13.41 -28.80
C VAL A 122 32.27 12.28 -29.51
N GLU A 123 33.49 12.57 -29.95
CA GLU A 123 34.34 11.65 -30.71
C GLU A 123 35.80 11.86 -30.32
N GLY A 124 36.66 10.92 -30.71
CA GLY A 124 38.09 10.98 -30.39
C GLY A 124 38.38 10.98 -28.89
N ASP A 125 39.39 11.74 -28.48
CA ASP A 125 39.87 11.75 -27.10
C ASP A 125 38.97 12.60 -26.20
N GLN A 126 38.43 11.96 -25.16
CA GLN A 126 37.56 12.60 -24.16
C GLN A 126 38.01 12.23 -22.75
N GLN A 127 37.74 13.12 -21.80
CA GLN A 127 38.09 12.93 -20.39
C GLN A 127 36.87 13.07 -19.50
N PHE A 128 36.67 12.08 -18.64
CA PHE A 128 35.62 12.08 -17.63
C PHE A 128 36.25 12.04 -16.24
N ILE A 129 35.89 13.01 -15.39
CA ILE A 129 36.28 13.04 -13.98
C ILE A 129 35.02 12.79 -13.17
N ILE A 130 35.03 11.73 -12.37
CA ILE A 130 33.87 11.29 -11.57
C ILE A 130 34.32 11.27 -10.11
N THR A 131 33.64 12.04 -9.27
CA THR A 131 33.90 12.06 -7.81
C THR A 131 32.69 11.54 -7.07
N TYR A 132 32.89 10.70 -6.07
CA TYR A 132 31.81 10.15 -5.25
C TYR A 132 32.34 9.63 -3.91
N ARG A 133 31.44 9.44 -2.95
CA ARG A 133 31.75 8.86 -1.64
C ARG A 133 31.09 7.50 -1.48
N ILE A 134 31.83 6.52 -0.97
CA ILE A 134 31.31 5.22 -0.58
C ILE A 134 31.30 5.07 0.94
N LEU A 135 30.19 4.56 1.48
CA LEU A 135 30.06 4.16 2.88
C LEU A 135 29.86 2.64 3.00
N ASN A 136 30.21 2.08 4.15
CA ASN A 136 30.09 0.64 4.46
C ASN A 136 30.91 -0.29 3.54
N ALA A 137 32.05 0.19 3.01
CA ALA A 137 32.94 -0.58 2.13
C ALA A 137 34.18 -1.18 2.83
N ILE A 138 34.38 -0.88 4.11
CA ILE A 138 35.45 -1.45 4.94
C ILE A 138 34.93 -2.70 5.66
N ASN A 139 35.70 -3.79 5.60
CA ASN A 139 35.46 -4.98 6.41
C ASN A 139 36.01 -4.74 7.82
N PHE A 140 35.19 -4.93 8.85
CA PHE A 140 35.64 -4.89 10.24
C PHE A 140 35.71 -6.29 10.82
N PHE A 141 36.80 -6.60 11.53
CA PHE A 141 36.99 -7.85 12.27
C PHE A 141 37.20 -7.55 13.75
N LYS A 142 37.42 -8.59 14.56
CA LYS A 142 37.58 -8.45 16.02
C LYS A 142 38.86 -7.69 16.41
N ASP A 143 39.92 -7.86 15.63
CA ASP A 143 41.30 -7.44 15.89
C ASP A 143 41.92 -6.55 14.80
N HIS A 144 41.24 -6.39 13.65
CA HIS A 144 41.70 -5.54 12.56
C HIS A 144 40.51 -5.05 11.71
N SER A 145 40.79 -4.17 10.76
CA SER A 145 39.87 -3.84 9.66
C SER A 145 40.60 -3.96 8.32
N GLU A 146 39.86 -4.05 7.23
CA GLU A 146 40.42 -4.29 5.90
C GLU A 146 39.67 -3.49 4.83
N LEU A 147 40.43 -2.79 4.00
CA LEU A 147 39.95 -2.30 2.70
C LEU A 147 40.19 -3.40 1.67
N TYR A 148 39.13 -4.08 1.23
CA TYR A 148 39.17 -5.03 0.12
C TYR A 148 38.35 -4.48 -1.05
N PHE A 149 39.04 -3.86 -2.00
CA PHE A 149 38.43 -2.95 -2.97
C PHE A 149 38.88 -3.23 -4.40
N ASN A 150 37.95 -3.29 -5.35
CA ASN A 150 38.28 -3.27 -6.76
C ASN A 150 38.54 -1.82 -7.17
N VAL A 151 39.79 -1.46 -7.40
CA VAL A 151 40.16 -0.17 -7.99
C VAL A 151 39.57 -0.06 -9.39
N ILE A 152 39.69 -1.15 -10.17
CA ILE A 152 39.06 -1.30 -11.48
C ILE A 152 38.25 -2.59 -11.48
N GLY A 153 37.00 -2.49 -11.92
CA GLY A 153 36.08 -3.61 -12.01
C GLY A 153 36.25 -4.47 -13.25
N ASN A 154 35.79 -5.71 -13.16
CA ASN A 154 35.75 -6.66 -14.27
C ASN A 154 34.55 -6.46 -15.21
N GLN A 155 33.78 -5.38 -15.09
CA GLN A 155 32.60 -5.11 -15.92
C GLN A 155 32.87 -4.11 -17.06
N TRP A 156 34.12 -3.70 -17.27
CA TRP A 156 34.49 -2.97 -18.48
C TRP A 156 34.62 -3.93 -19.65
N GLU A 157 33.79 -3.75 -20.68
CA GLU A 157 33.82 -4.58 -21.88
C GLU A 157 34.83 -4.08 -22.95
N THR A 158 35.78 -3.23 -22.55
CA THR A 158 36.84 -2.67 -23.41
C THR A 158 38.23 -2.84 -22.80
N THR A 159 39.27 -2.63 -23.60
CA THR A 159 40.67 -2.64 -23.16
C THR A 159 41.03 -1.35 -22.44
N ILE A 160 41.82 -1.46 -21.38
CA ILE A 160 42.38 -0.34 -20.63
C ILE A 160 43.90 -0.38 -20.77
N SER A 161 44.49 0.60 -21.47
CA SER A 161 45.92 0.56 -21.80
C SER A 161 46.83 0.72 -20.58
N SER A 162 46.42 1.52 -19.59
CA SER A 162 47.19 1.79 -18.38
C SER A 162 46.28 2.24 -17.25
N VAL A 163 46.59 1.77 -16.04
CA VAL A 163 45.90 2.16 -14.81
C VAL A 163 46.93 2.68 -13.81
N ASN A 164 46.67 3.85 -13.24
CA ASN A 164 47.36 4.32 -12.04
C ASN A 164 46.36 4.40 -10.89
N PHE A 165 46.81 4.05 -9.69
CA PHE A 165 46.00 4.21 -8.50
C PHE A 165 46.79 4.77 -7.33
N THR A 166 46.09 5.51 -6.47
CA THR A 166 46.63 6.08 -5.24
C THR A 166 45.58 5.94 -4.15
N ILE A 167 45.99 5.36 -3.02
CA ILE A 167 45.21 5.21 -1.81
C ILE A 167 45.85 6.11 -0.76
N GLU A 168 45.17 7.18 -0.40
CA GLU A 168 45.55 8.11 0.67
C GLU A 168 44.84 7.72 1.96
N LEU A 169 45.59 7.41 3.01
CA LEU A 169 45.02 7.22 4.34
C LEU A 169 44.86 8.58 5.05
N TYR A 170 43.88 8.69 5.96
CA TYR A 170 43.66 9.94 6.70
C TYR A 170 44.82 10.30 7.65
N GLN A 171 45.66 9.32 8.00
CA GLN A 171 46.92 9.48 8.74
C GLN A 171 47.82 8.25 8.51
N PRO A 172 49.14 8.35 8.71
CA PRO A 172 50.04 7.21 8.58
C PRO A 172 49.67 6.04 9.51
N VAL A 173 49.77 4.80 9.03
CA VAL A 173 49.71 3.62 9.89
C VAL A 173 51.02 3.45 10.69
N PRO A 174 50.98 2.96 11.95
CA PRO A 174 52.16 2.82 12.79
C PRO A 174 53.27 1.97 12.15
N ASP A 175 52.88 0.84 11.57
CA ASP A 175 53.73 -0.06 10.79
C ASP A 175 53.19 -0.16 9.37
N THR A 176 54.05 -0.44 8.39
CA THR A 176 53.61 -0.62 6.99
C THR A 176 52.60 -1.76 6.93
N SER A 177 51.37 -1.46 6.53
CA SER A 177 50.28 -2.43 6.45
C SER A 177 50.60 -3.57 5.48
N ASP A 178 50.21 -4.78 5.87
CA ASP A 178 50.08 -5.89 4.93
C ASP A 178 49.09 -5.50 3.82
N TYR A 179 49.48 -5.78 2.58
CA TYR A 179 48.68 -5.47 1.41
C TYR A 179 48.74 -6.59 0.39
N PHE A 180 47.71 -6.60 -0.46
CA PHE A 180 47.57 -7.51 -1.59
C PHE A 180 47.13 -6.70 -2.80
N VAL A 181 47.64 -7.07 -3.97
CA VAL A 181 47.15 -6.58 -5.26
C VAL A 181 46.99 -7.77 -6.19
N ALA A 182 45.84 -7.86 -6.86
CA ALA A 182 45.62 -8.78 -7.97
C ALA A 182 45.09 -8.06 -9.20
N THR A 183 45.43 -8.62 -10.35
CA THR A 183 45.04 -8.18 -11.68
C THR A 183 44.50 -9.34 -12.49
N GLY A 184 43.62 -9.04 -13.44
CA GLY A 184 43.11 -10.01 -14.42
C GLY A 184 41.61 -10.27 -14.25
N SER A 185 41.16 -11.38 -14.83
CA SER A 185 39.75 -11.80 -14.79
C SER A 185 39.31 -12.22 -13.38
N TYR A 186 38.01 -12.34 -13.18
CA TYR A 186 37.45 -12.73 -11.89
C TYR A 186 38.06 -14.06 -11.38
N GLY A 187 38.57 -14.04 -10.15
CA GLY A 187 39.26 -15.17 -9.53
C GLY A 187 40.76 -15.26 -9.78
N SER A 188 41.32 -14.40 -10.63
CA SER A 188 42.77 -14.28 -10.84
C SER A 188 43.48 -13.86 -9.56
N LYS A 189 44.70 -14.39 -9.38
CA LYS A 189 45.66 -13.97 -8.34
C LYS A 189 46.97 -13.44 -8.92
N GLU A 190 47.02 -13.24 -10.23
CA GLU A 190 48.18 -12.62 -10.88
C GLU A 190 48.36 -11.20 -10.36
N ASN A 191 49.59 -10.69 -10.34
CA ASN A 191 49.88 -9.32 -9.98
C ASN A 191 50.79 -8.69 -11.04
N LYS A 192 50.17 -7.99 -12.00
CA LYS A 192 50.84 -7.27 -13.07
C LYS A 192 50.93 -5.78 -12.75
N THR A 193 51.39 -5.45 -11.54
CA THR A 193 51.54 -4.07 -11.07
C THR A 193 52.89 -3.82 -10.43
N VAL A 194 53.31 -2.56 -10.44
CA VAL A 194 54.38 -2.05 -9.58
C VAL A 194 53.73 -1.18 -8.52
N THR A 195 54.02 -1.45 -7.24
CA THR A 195 53.41 -0.76 -6.09
C THR A 195 54.46 -0.21 -5.15
N LYS A 196 54.12 0.82 -4.37
CA LYS A 196 54.96 1.40 -3.34
C LYS A 196 54.15 2.04 -2.22
N TRP A 197 54.75 2.10 -1.03
CA TRP A 197 54.31 2.92 0.09
C TRP A 197 55.17 4.18 0.21
N GLU A 198 54.54 5.29 0.52
CA GLU A 198 55.20 6.55 0.88
C GLU A 198 54.72 6.99 2.26
N GLY A 199 55.65 7.07 3.21
CA GLY A 199 55.41 7.57 4.58
C GLY A 199 54.32 6.80 5.34
N ASN A 200 54.10 5.52 5.04
CA ASN A 200 53.02 4.68 5.61
C ASN A 200 51.62 5.30 5.50
N ASN A 201 51.41 6.24 4.58
CA ASN A 201 50.16 6.97 4.43
C ASN A 201 49.61 6.93 3.00
N ILE A 202 50.49 6.80 2.01
CA ILE A 202 50.12 6.79 0.60
C ILE A 202 50.57 5.47 0.00
N PHE A 203 49.63 4.65 -0.42
CA PHE A 203 49.88 3.45 -1.20
C PHE A 203 49.55 3.74 -2.66
N SER A 204 50.51 3.54 -3.56
CA SER A 204 50.31 3.82 -4.99
C SER A 204 50.81 2.68 -5.86
N GLY A 205 50.24 2.57 -7.06
CA GLY A 205 50.69 1.60 -8.03
C GLY A 205 50.23 1.88 -9.45
N ARG A 206 50.82 1.13 -10.39
CA ARG A 206 50.48 1.17 -11.80
C ARG A 206 50.54 -0.21 -12.43
N THR A 207 49.73 -0.46 -13.45
CA THR A 207 49.81 -1.70 -14.23
C THR A 207 51.08 -1.72 -15.09
N THR A 208 51.65 -2.91 -15.30
CA THR A 208 52.81 -3.13 -16.19
C THR A 208 52.39 -3.57 -17.59
N GLU A 209 51.15 -4.03 -17.73
CA GLU A 209 50.53 -4.47 -18.98
C GLU A 209 49.14 -3.85 -19.12
N PRO A 210 48.58 -3.74 -20.34
CA PRO A 210 47.18 -3.40 -20.55
C PRO A 210 46.23 -4.41 -19.88
N LEU A 211 45.08 -3.95 -19.41
CA LEU A 211 43.98 -4.81 -18.98
C LEU A 211 43.09 -5.14 -20.18
N ASN A 212 42.85 -6.41 -20.43
CA ASN A 212 41.91 -6.86 -21.45
C ASN A 212 40.46 -6.60 -20.99
N SER A 213 39.53 -6.73 -21.94
CA SER A 213 38.10 -6.71 -21.65
C SER A 213 37.75 -7.68 -20.50
N ASN A 214 37.03 -7.18 -19.50
CA ASN A 214 36.65 -7.89 -18.26
C ASN A 214 37.79 -8.22 -17.28
N GLU A 215 38.98 -7.64 -17.45
CA GLU A 215 40.04 -7.67 -16.44
C GLU A 215 39.94 -6.46 -15.50
N GLY A 216 40.35 -6.65 -14.24
CA GLY A 216 40.28 -5.62 -13.21
C GLY A 216 41.56 -5.53 -12.38
N VAL A 217 41.52 -4.63 -11.38
CA VAL A 217 42.56 -4.46 -10.36
C VAL A 217 41.88 -4.45 -9.00
N THR A 218 42.24 -5.40 -8.14
CA THR A 218 41.75 -5.50 -6.77
C THR A 218 42.89 -5.28 -5.80
N ILE A 219 42.63 -4.52 -4.75
CA ILE A 219 43.56 -4.27 -3.65
C ILE A 219 42.97 -4.75 -2.32
N GLY A 220 43.84 -5.24 -1.45
CA GLY A 220 43.58 -5.51 -0.05
C GLY A 220 44.56 -4.71 0.80
N ILE A 221 44.10 -3.97 1.80
CA ILE A 221 44.97 -3.31 2.79
C ILE A 221 44.40 -3.57 4.18
N GLY A 222 45.21 -4.18 5.06
CA GLY A 222 44.86 -4.38 6.46
C GLY A 222 45.17 -3.15 7.32
N PHE A 223 44.30 -2.85 8.28
CA PHE A 223 44.50 -1.78 9.25
C PHE A 223 44.38 -2.30 10.69
N PRO A 224 45.17 -1.77 11.63
CA PRO A 224 44.99 -2.06 13.05
C PRO A 224 43.57 -1.77 13.53
N LYS A 225 43.09 -2.51 14.54
CA LYS A 225 41.72 -2.41 15.07
C LYS A 225 41.21 -0.99 15.27
N ASP A 226 42.03 -0.15 15.92
CA ASP A 226 41.63 1.19 16.34
C ASP A 226 42.00 2.27 15.32
N PHE A 227 42.46 1.88 14.13
CA PHE A 227 42.80 2.81 13.05
C PHE A 227 41.55 3.42 12.41
N LEU A 228 40.43 2.71 12.30
CA LEU A 228 39.18 3.25 11.73
C LEU A 228 38.05 3.20 12.76
N ILE A 229 37.19 4.22 12.75
CA ILE A 229 35.96 4.24 13.56
C ILE A 229 34.86 3.55 12.76
N LYS A 230 34.36 2.43 13.28
CA LYS A 230 33.21 1.73 12.69
C LYS A 230 31.92 2.56 12.85
N PRO A 231 31.28 3.02 11.76
CA PRO A 231 30.01 3.75 11.85
C PRO A 231 28.85 2.82 12.20
N ASP A 232 27.75 3.36 12.74
CA ASP A 232 26.49 2.62 12.89
C ASP A 232 25.43 3.17 11.92
N TYR A 233 25.19 2.41 10.85
CA TYR A 233 24.26 2.80 9.79
C TYR A 233 22.80 2.52 10.16
N ARG A 234 22.52 1.83 11.27
CA ARG A 234 21.14 1.51 11.68
C ARG A 234 20.32 2.76 11.99
N PHE A 235 20.93 3.87 12.38
CA PHE A 235 20.26 5.13 12.71
C PHE A 235 20.30 6.14 11.56
N ARG A 236 20.87 5.79 10.41
CA ARG A 236 20.95 6.69 9.26
C ARG A 236 19.55 7.03 8.77
N GLY A 237 19.19 8.31 8.79
CA GLY A 237 17.85 8.76 8.39
C GLY A 237 16.82 8.77 9.52
N ILE A 238 17.20 8.53 10.78
CA ILE A 238 16.26 8.52 11.91
C ILE A 238 15.46 9.83 12.07
N TYR A 239 15.99 10.96 11.57
CA TYR A 239 15.28 12.24 11.55
C TYR A 239 13.96 12.20 10.77
N TRP A 240 13.74 11.22 9.89
CA TRP A 240 12.44 11.00 9.24
C TRP A 240 11.31 10.65 10.22
N LEU A 241 11.63 10.25 11.45
CA LEU A 241 10.65 10.09 12.53
C LEU A 241 10.04 11.43 12.99
N LEU A 242 10.57 12.58 12.57
CA LEU A 242 9.97 13.89 12.81
C LEU A 242 8.78 14.18 11.87
N LEU A 243 8.71 13.49 10.72
CA LEU A 243 7.66 13.70 9.72
C LEU A 243 6.23 13.44 10.27
N PRO A 244 5.95 12.34 10.99
CA PRO A 244 4.64 12.12 11.60
C PRO A 244 4.18 13.26 12.50
N PHE A 245 5.08 13.90 13.25
CA PHE A 245 4.72 15.00 14.14
C PHE A 245 4.31 16.26 13.36
N LEU A 246 5.02 16.56 12.26
CA LEU A 246 4.65 17.65 11.36
C LEU A 246 3.30 17.38 10.69
N VAL A 247 3.09 16.16 10.21
CA VAL A 247 1.82 15.72 9.60
C VAL A 247 0.69 15.78 10.62
N PHE A 248 0.92 15.33 11.86
CA PHE A 248 -0.05 15.45 12.94
C PHE A 248 -0.42 16.91 13.21
N GLY A 249 0.56 17.81 13.33
CA GLY A 249 0.30 19.24 13.54
C GLY A 249 -0.55 19.86 12.42
N GLY A 250 -0.23 19.53 11.17
CA GLY A 250 -1.00 19.97 10.00
C GLY A 250 -2.43 19.42 9.99
N MET A 251 -2.59 18.10 10.17
CA MET A 251 -3.90 17.45 10.21
C MET A 251 -4.75 17.92 11.39
N PHE A 252 -4.14 18.13 12.56
CA PHE A 252 -4.81 18.66 13.74
C PHE A 252 -5.36 20.07 13.48
N TYR A 253 -4.58 20.94 12.84
CA TYR A 253 -5.03 22.27 12.46
C TYR A 253 -6.20 22.23 11.45
N ILE A 254 -6.10 21.37 10.44
CA ILE A 254 -7.16 21.15 9.43
C ILE A 254 -8.44 20.66 10.11
N TRP A 255 -8.34 19.65 10.96
CA TRP A 255 -9.46 19.09 11.70
C TRP A 255 -10.11 20.13 12.62
N LYS A 256 -9.32 20.88 13.39
CA LYS A 256 -9.85 21.94 14.26
C LYS A 256 -10.60 23.02 13.47
N ARG A 257 -10.16 23.31 12.25
CA ARG A 257 -10.79 24.36 11.41
C ARG A 257 -12.04 23.89 10.67
N TRP A 258 -12.07 22.64 10.21
CA TRP A 258 -13.10 22.17 9.28
C TRP A 258 -13.81 20.87 9.67
N GLY A 259 -13.25 20.06 10.57
CA GLY A 259 -13.79 18.75 10.98
C GLY A 259 -14.35 18.70 12.41
N GLN A 260 -14.07 19.69 13.26
CA GLN A 260 -14.58 19.69 14.63
C GLN A 260 -16.10 19.96 14.65
N ASP A 261 -16.85 18.97 15.15
CA ASP A 261 -18.28 19.06 15.48
C ASP A 261 -18.49 19.87 16.76
N GLU A 262 -19.67 20.50 16.89
CA GLU A 262 -20.07 21.20 18.11
C GLU A 262 -20.32 20.20 19.25
N GLU A 263 -20.01 20.59 20.49
CA GLU A 263 -20.37 19.76 21.65
C GLU A 263 -21.89 19.64 21.75
N ILE A 264 -22.37 18.41 21.95
CA ILE A 264 -23.80 18.12 22.01
C ILE A 264 -24.20 17.65 23.40
N THR A 265 -25.30 18.19 23.92
CA THR A 265 -26.02 17.63 25.07
C THR A 265 -27.20 16.82 24.53
N VAL A 266 -27.27 15.54 24.90
CA VAL A 266 -28.30 14.61 24.43
C VAL A 266 -29.43 14.57 25.45
N GLN A 267 -30.64 14.94 25.03
CA GLN A 267 -31.86 14.73 25.82
C GLN A 267 -32.49 13.40 25.41
N THR A 268 -33.13 12.70 26.34
CA THR A 268 -33.84 11.44 26.05
C THR A 268 -35.08 11.74 25.22
N GLU A 269 -35.18 11.09 24.05
CA GLU A 269 -36.37 11.14 23.18
C GLU A 269 -37.11 9.81 23.27
N PHE A 270 -38.43 9.84 23.39
CA PHE A 270 -39.25 8.61 23.58
C PHE A 270 -39.90 8.10 22.29
N TYR A 271 -39.99 8.94 21.26
CA TYR A 271 -40.60 8.62 19.98
C TYR A 271 -39.61 8.90 18.85
N PRO A 272 -39.73 8.20 17.71
CA PRO A 272 -38.95 8.55 16.53
C PRO A 272 -39.24 9.99 16.09
N PRO A 273 -38.24 10.73 15.56
CA PRO A 273 -38.47 12.10 15.11
C PRO A 273 -39.56 12.18 14.04
N GLU A 274 -40.43 13.19 14.13
CA GLU A 274 -41.52 13.38 13.18
C GLU A 274 -40.98 13.61 11.76
N ASN A 275 -41.63 12.97 10.78
CA ASN A 275 -41.33 13.10 9.35
C ASN A 275 -39.92 12.67 8.92
N ILE A 276 -39.19 11.93 9.77
CA ILE A 276 -37.88 11.36 9.42
C ILE A 276 -38.04 9.86 9.31
N SER A 277 -37.73 9.29 8.14
CA SER A 277 -37.83 7.85 7.94
C SER A 277 -36.70 7.10 8.68
N PRO A 278 -36.85 5.79 8.94
CA PRO A 278 -35.78 4.99 9.54
C PRO A 278 -34.52 4.96 8.66
N SER A 279 -34.64 5.00 7.33
CA SER A 279 -33.46 5.02 6.44
C SER A 279 -32.65 6.31 6.57
N VAL A 280 -33.33 7.47 6.68
CA VAL A 280 -32.65 8.75 6.96
C VAL A 280 -32.03 8.73 8.35
N SER A 281 -32.74 8.16 9.32
CA SER A 281 -32.27 8.02 10.71
C SER A 281 -30.99 7.19 10.82
N GLY A 282 -30.93 6.04 10.16
CA GLY A 282 -29.74 5.19 10.11
C GLY A 282 -28.54 5.95 9.53
N TYR A 283 -28.74 6.54 8.35
CA TYR A 283 -27.71 7.29 7.65
C TYR A 283 -27.17 8.49 8.45
N VAL A 284 -28.03 9.23 9.17
CA VAL A 284 -27.59 10.39 9.97
C VAL A 284 -26.77 9.94 11.20
N ILE A 285 -27.02 8.75 11.74
CA ILE A 285 -26.29 8.26 12.91
C ILE A 285 -24.85 7.85 12.59
N ASP A 286 -24.62 7.12 11.50
CA ASP A 286 -23.31 6.50 11.22
C ASP A 286 -22.66 6.91 9.89
N GLU A 287 -23.33 7.78 9.13
CA GLU A 287 -22.89 8.26 7.80
C GLU A 287 -22.66 7.15 6.78
N LYS A 288 -23.28 5.98 7.00
CA LYS A 288 -23.23 4.84 6.10
C LYS A 288 -24.64 4.50 5.65
N LEU A 289 -24.71 3.87 4.50
CA LEU A 289 -25.95 3.35 3.97
C LEU A 289 -25.81 1.84 3.93
N ASP A 290 -26.14 1.24 5.06
CA ASP A 290 -26.15 -0.19 5.25
C ASP A 290 -27.33 -0.80 4.49
N ARG A 291 -27.20 -2.08 4.12
CA ARG A 291 -28.26 -2.76 3.37
C ARG A 291 -29.59 -2.76 4.13
N ARG A 292 -29.52 -2.87 5.46
CA ARG A 292 -30.66 -2.85 6.39
C ARG A 292 -31.43 -1.52 6.40
N ASP A 293 -30.79 -0.39 6.05
CA ASP A 293 -31.42 0.93 6.16
C ASP A 293 -32.59 1.06 5.19
N LEU A 294 -32.45 0.50 3.99
CA LEU A 294 -33.54 0.43 3.00
C LEU A 294 -34.48 -0.75 3.27
N THR A 295 -33.97 -1.92 3.69
CA THR A 295 -34.84 -3.06 4.01
C THR A 295 -35.77 -2.75 5.20
N ALA A 296 -35.34 -1.92 6.16
CA ALA A 296 -36.16 -1.47 7.29
C ALA A 296 -37.38 -0.63 6.88
N LEU A 297 -37.47 -0.18 5.62
CA LEU A 297 -38.69 0.43 5.10
C LEU A 297 -39.85 -0.56 5.01
N VAL A 298 -39.58 -1.85 4.84
CA VAL A 298 -40.61 -2.90 4.80
C VAL A 298 -41.43 -2.95 6.10
N PRO A 299 -40.83 -3.14 7.30
CA PRO A 299 -41.59 -3.07 8.55
C PRO A 299 -42.12 -1.66 8.84
N TYR A 300 -41.47 -0.60 8.34
CA TYR A 300 -41.97 0.78 8.47
C TYR A 300 -43.29 1.01 7.73
N TRP A 301 -43.38 0.56 6.47
CA TRP A 301 -44.61 0.60 5.69
C TRP A 301 -45.65 -0.38 6.22
N GLY A 302 -45.22 -1.51 6.78
CA GLY A 302 -46.09 -2.44 7.52
C GLY A 302 -46.76 -1.76 8.72
N ALA A 303 -45.98 -1.12 9.58
CA ALA A 303 -46.46 -0.34 10.72
C ALA A 303 -47.38 0.83 10.31
N GLY A 304 -47.12 1.45 9.15
CA GLY A 304 -47.99 2.48 8.54
C GLY A 304 -49.26 1.93 7.86
N GLY A 305 -49.40 0.60 7.77
CA GLY A 305 -50.54 -0.09 7.16
C GLY A 305 -50.57 -0.02 5.63
N TYR A 306 -49.43 0.17 4.97
CA TYR A 306 -49.31 0.25 3.50
C TYR A 306 -49.07 -1.11 2.85
N LEU A 307 -48.44 -2.04 3.56
CA LEU A 307 -48.20 -3.41 3.10
C LEU A 307 -48.44 -4.43 4.21
N LYS A 308 -48.70 -5.67 3.80
CA LYS A 308 -48.70 -6.86 4.66
C LYS A 308 -47.68 -7.87 4.16
N ILE A 309 -47.18 -8.71 5.07
CA ILE A 309 -46.25 -9.78 4.78
C ILE A 309 -46.85 -11.08 5.28
N ASN A 310 -46.91 -12.09 4.40
CA ASN A 310 -47.28 -13.45 4.77
C ASN A 310 -46.06 -14.37 4.66
N GLU A 311 -45.76 -15.11 5.73
CA GLU A 311 -44.76 -16.17 5.74
C GLU A 311 -45.41 -17.47 5.23
N LEU A 312 -44.97 -17.94 4.07
CA LEU A 312 -45.41 -19.18 3.45
C LEU A 312 -44.35 -20.27 3.63
N GLU A 313 -44.77 -21.53 3.70
CA GLU A 313 -43.87 -22.69 3.74
C GLU A 313 -44.00 -23.45 2.43
N GLU A 314 -42.98 -23.37 1.58
CA GLU A 314 -42.94 -24.09 0.31
C GLU A 314 -42.08 -25.35 0.45
N SER A 315 -42.63 -26.47 -0.02
CA SER A 315 -41.93 -27.75 -0.06
C SER A 315 -41.28 -27.97 -1.42
N SER A 316 -39.97 -28.16 -1.42
CA SER A 316 -39.17 -28.54 -2.59
C SER A 316 -38.69 -29.98 -2.48
N LEU A 317 -38.23 -30.54 -3.60
CA LEU A 317 -37.62 -31.88 -3.70
C LEU A 317 -38.49 -32.98 -3.06
N PHE A 318 -39.69 -33.19 -3.64
CA PHE A 318 -40.67 -34.19 -3.17
C PHE A 318 -41.07 -34.07 -1.69
N GLY A 319 -41.00 -32.87 -1.10
CA GLY A 319 -41.39 -32.65 0.30
C GLY A 319 -40.27 -32.85 1.31
N LEU A 320 -39.06 -33.21 0.87
CA LEU A 320 -37.91 -33.47 1.74
C LEU A 320 -37.21 -32.18 2.18
N LEU A 321 -37.36 -31.09 1.42
CA LEU A 321 -36.80 -29.79 1.75
C LEU A 321 -37.93 -28.79 1.92
N LYS A 322 -37.94 -28.08 3.05
CA LYS A 322 -38.88 -27.00 3.29
C LYS A 322 -38.13 -25.68 3.33
N HIS A 323 -38.60 -24.71 2.58
CA HIS A 323 -38.06 -23.36 2.59
C HIS A 323 -39.17 -22.37 2.90
N LYS A 324 -38.78 -21.26 3.53
CA LYS A 324 -39.69 -20.15 3.82
C LYS A 324 -39.72 -19.23 2.62
N GLU A 325 -40.93 -18.92 2.18
CA GLU A 325 -41.21 -17.92 1.15
C GLU A 325 -41.96 -16.76 1.82
N TYR A 326 -41.80 -15.55 1.29
CA TYR A 326 -42.45 -14.37 1.84
C TYR A 326 -43.26 -13.68 0.75
N GLU A 327 -44.52 -13.42 1.03
CA GLU A 327 -45.44 -12.75 0.11
C GLU A 327 -45.73 -11.35 0.63
N PHE A 328 -45.50 -10.34 -0.20
CA PHE A 328 -45.83 -8.95 0.05
C PHE A 328 -47.19 -8.64 -0.57
N ILE A 329 -48.10 -8.07 0.22
CA ILE A 329 -49.43 -7.64 -0.23
C ILE A 329 -49.53 -6.13 -0.04
N LYS A 330 -49.78 -5.40 -1.13
CA LYS A 330 -50.06 -3.97 -1.10
C LYS A 330 -51.46 -3.76 -0.52
N VAL A 331 -51.55 -2.96 0.54
CA VAL A 331 -52.83 -2.62 1.19
C VAL A 331 -53.39 -1.33 0.64
N LYS A 332 -52.53 -0.32 0.45
CA LYS A 332 -52.87 1.00 -0.08
C LYS A 332 -51.62 1.66 -0.66
N GLU A 333 -51.82 2.62 -1.55
CA GLU A 333 -50.74 3.44 -2.10
C GLU A 333 -50.10 4.34 -1.03
N LEU A 334 -48.80 4.63 -1.19
CA LEU A 334 -48.09 5.60 -0.36
C LEU A 334 -48.66 7.02 -0.57
N PRO A 335 -48.62 7.89 0.45
CA PRO A 335 -49.15 9.24 0.33
C PRO A 335 -48.31 10.07 -0.66
N ALA A 336 -48.92 11.07 -1.29
CA ALA A 336 -48.29 11.86 -2.35
C ALA A 336 -47.04 12.65 -1.89
N ASN A 337 -46.90 12.89 -0.59
CA ASN A 337 -45.80 13.63 0.03
C ASN A 337 -44.67 12.73 0.57
N VAL A 338 -44.66 11.43 0.26
CA VAL A 338 -43.60 10.51 0.68
C VAL A 338 -42.26 10.85 0.00
N LEU A 339 -41.15 10.52 0.65
CA LEU A 339 -39.81 10.73 0.11
C LEU A 339 -39.59 9.91 -1.17
N THR A 340 -38.81 10.47 -2.11
CA THR A 340 -38.66 9.92 -3.46
C THR A 340 -38.10 8.49 -3.48
N PHE A 341 -37.14 8.20 -2.60
CA PHE A 341 -36.53 6.86 -2.50
C PHE A 341 -37.51 5.83 -1.94
N GLU A 342 -38.39 6.23 -1.01
CA GLU A 342 -39.40 5.35 -0.45
C GLU A 342 -40.40 4.95 -1.53
N LYS A 343 -40.91 5.94 -2.29
CA LYS A 343 -41.79 5.68 -3.42
C LYS A 343 -41.14 4.76 -4.45
N THR A 344 -39.89 5.07 -4.84
CA THR A 344 -39.17 4.29 -5.84
C THR A 344 -39.00 2.84 -5.42
N LEU A 345 -38.66 2.59 -4.15
CA LEU A 345 -38.51 1.23 -3.64
C LEU A 345 -39.86 0.50 -3.51
N PHE A 346 -40.88 1.17 -2.99
CA PHE A 346 -42.23 0.60 -2.84
C PHE A 346 -42.82 0.21 -4.20
N ASP A 347 -42.77 1.11 -5.19
CA ASP A 347 -43.22 0.86 -6.56
C ASP A 347 -42.43 -0.28 -7.21
N GLY A 348 -41.13 -0.40 -6.91
CA GLY A 348 -40.30 -1.48 -7.42
C GLY A 348 -40.61 -2.84 -6.83
N ILE A 349 -41.02 -2.91 -5.55
CA ILE A 349 -41.48 -4.16 -4.92
C ILE A 349 -42.79 -4.63 -5.57
N PHE A 350 -43.71 -3.70 -5.86
CA PHE A 350 -45.04 -4.01 -6.41
C PHE A 350 -45.14 -3.80 -7.93
N ALA A 351 -44.01 -3.83 -8.66
CA ALA A 351 -43.98 -3.55 -10.09
C ALA A 351 -44.74 -4.60 -10.92
N SER A 352 -44.82 -5.85 -10.44
CA SER A 352 -45.51 -6.97 -11.10
C SER A 352 -46.98 -7.13 -10.69
N GLY A 353 -47.45 -6.39 -9.67
CA GLY A 353 -48.82 -6.46 -9.17
C GLY A 353 -48.93 -6.12 -7.68
N ASP A 354 -50.15 -6.17 -7.15
CA ASP A 354 -50.42 -5.86 -5.74
C ASP A 354 -50.03 -6.98 -4.77
N THR A 355 -49.75 -8.19 -5.27
CA THR A 355 -49.22 -9.32 -4.50
C THR A 355 -47.96 -9.84 -5.17
N VAL A 356 -46.83 -9.86 -4.45
CA VAL A 356 -45.51 -10.20 -5.00
C VAL A 356 -44.76 -11.12 -4.04
N LYS A 357 -44.17 -12.21 -4.55
CA LYS A 357 -43.31 -13.09 -3.73
C LYS A 357 -41.89 -12.55 -3.65
N LEU A 358 -41.19 -12.85 -2.55
CA LEU A 358 -39.80 -12.45 -2.39
C LEU A 358 -38.91 -13.06 -3.48
N SER A 359 -39.16 -14.30 -3.87
CA SER A 359 -38.45 -14.96 -4.97
C SER A 359 -38.57 -14.23 -6.32
N ASP A 360 -39.70 -13.56 -6.59
CA ASP A 360 -39.90 -12.78 -7.83
C ASP A 360 -39.01 -11.53 -7.89
N LEU A 361 -38.56 -11.04 -6.74
CA LEU A 361 -37.71 -9.85 -6.61
C LEU A 361 -36.22 -10.18 -6.77
N LYS A 362 -35.87 -11.47 -6.75
CA LYS A 362 -34.49 -11.94 -6.85
C LYS A 362 -33.88 -11.57 -8.19
N ASP A 363 -32.68 -11.00 -8.15
CA ASP A 363 -31.90 -10.59 -9.33
C ASP A 363 -32.57 -9.48 -10.19
N VAL A 364 -33.69 -8.92 -9.72
CA VAL A 364 -34.45 -7.85 -10.39
C VAL A 364 -34.45 -6.57 -9.57
N LEU A 365 -34.78 -6.65 -8.28
CA LEU A 365 -35.00 -5.47 -7.44
C LEU A 365 -33.71 -4.68 -7.15
N TYR A 366 -32.52 -5.28 -7.32
CA TYR A 366 -31.24 -4.62 -7.02
C TYR A 366 -31.04 -3.31 -7.78
N ILE A 367 -31.62 -3.16 -8.98
CA ILE A 367 -31.58 -1.92 -9.77
C ILE A 367 -32.37 -0.83 -9.03
N THR A 368 -33.57 -1.15 -8.57
CA THR A 368 -34.41 -0.26 -7.75
C THR A 368 -33.73 0.06 -6.43
N MET A 369 -33.12 -0.91 -5.75
CA MET A 369 -32.34 -0.68 -4.52
C MET A 369 -31.21 0.32 -4.74
N ASN A 370 -30.45 0.16 -5.83
CA ASN A 370 -29.36 1.08 -6.17
C ASN A 370 -29.86 2.49 -6.52
N LYS A 371 -31.03 2.59 -7.17
CA LYS A 371 -31.67 3.88 -7.47
C LYS A 371 -32.19 4.57 -6.19
N ALA A 372 -32.90 3.82 -5.34
CA ALA A 372 -33.40 4.31 -4.06
C ALA A 372 -32.25 4.73 -3.13
N LYS A 373 -31.15 3.99 -3.13
CA LYS A 373 -29.91 4.37 -2.42
C LYS A 373 -29.41 5.75 -2.83
N ARG A 374 -29.27 6.01 -4.13
CA ARG A 374 -28.82 7.32 -4.64
C ARG A 374 -29.79 8.44 -4.26
N GLN A 375 -31.10 8.18 -4.38
CA GLN A 375 -32.13 9.15 -4.00
C GLN A 375 -32.14 9.45 -2.50
N LEU A 376 -31.84 8.46 -1.64
CA LEU A 376 -31.67 8.68 -0.20
C LEU A 376 -30.46 9.58 0.09
N GLU A 377 -29.33 9.32 -0.59
CA GLU A 377 -28.13 10.17 -0.49
C GLU A 377 -28.45 11.61 -0.96
N ASP A 378 -29.16 11.78 -2.08
CA ASP A 378 -29.59 13.08 -2.59
C ASP A 378 -30.53 13.81 -1.62
N GLU A 379 -31.45 13.09 -0.97
CA GLU A 379 -32.39 13.68 0.01
C GLU A 379 -31.65 14.17 1.26
N VAL A 380 -30.74 13.37 1.80
CA VAL A 380 -29.88 13.76 2.94
C VAL A 380 -29.04 15.00 2.61
N ASP A 381 -28.59 15.11 1.35
CA ASP A 381 -27.78 16.23 0.88
C ASP A 381 -28.62 17.50 0.68
N LYS A 382 -29.84 17.35 0.17
CA LYS A 382 -30.80 18.44 0.00
C LYS A 382 -31.28 19.01 1.33
N ASP A 383 -31.43 18.16 2.33
CA ASP A 383 -31.85 18.57 3.67
C ASP A 383 -30.77 19.31 4.47
N ASP A 384 -29.56 19.44 3.91
CA ASP A 384 -28.42 20.18 4.47
C ASP A 384 -28.04 19.69 5.87
N PHE A 385 -28.02 18.37 6.09
CA PHE A 385 -27.59 17.79 7.37
C PHE A 385 -26.06 17.85 7.58
N TYR A 386 -25.28 17.99 6.51
CA TYR A 386 -23.81 18.03 6.54
C TYR A 386 -23.25 19.30 5.90
N VAL A 387 -22.19 19.87 6.48
CA VAL A 387 -21.52 21.04 5.90
C VAL A 387 -20.98 20.67 4.52
N LYS A 388 -21.30 21.50 3.52
CA LYS A 388 -20.85 21.34 2.13
C LYS A 388 -19.34 21.08 2.10
N TYR A 389 -18.92 20.09 1.30
CA TYR A 389 -17.53 19.61 1.14
C TYR A 389 -16.94 18.79 2.30
N SER A 390 -17.52 18.74 3.50
CA SER A 390 -16.92 18.03 4.65
C SER A 390 -16.77 16.52 4.42
N ARG A 391 -17.80 15.86 3.86
CA ARG A 391 -17.74 14.43 3.46
C ARG A 391 -16.73 14.19 2.33
N GLY A 392 -16.58 15.15 1.42
CA GLY A 392 -15.55 15.12 0.37
C GLY A 392 -14.13 15.18 0.95
N LEU A 393 -13.91 16.03 1.95
CA LEU A 393 -12.64 16.11 2.69
C LEU A 393 -12.35 14.81 3.45
N LYS A 394 -13.36 14.23 4.12
CA LYS A 394 -13.26 12.89 4.74
C LYS A 394 -12.79 11.83 3.74
N ALA A 395 -13.44 11.73 2.59
CA ALA A 395 -13.08 10.78 1.55
C ALA A 395 -11.67 11.04 0.99
N PHE A 396 -11.34 12.29 0.71
CA PHE A 396 -10.03 12.71 0.19
C PHE A 396 -8.90 12.34 1.15
N PHE A 397 -8.98 12.75 2.43
CA PHE A 397 -7.94 12.46 3.41
C PHE A 397 -7.87 10.97 3.75
N SER A 398 -9.00 10.26 3.83
CA SER A 398 -8.99 8.82 4.05
C SER A 398 -8.29 8.09 2.90
N LEU A 399 -8.61 8.43 1.65
CA LEU A 399 -7.97 7.82 0.48
C LEU A 399 -6.49 8.20 0.39
N MET A 400 -6.14 9.46 0.63
CA MET A 400 -4.75 9.91 0.66
C MET A 400 -3.93 9.18 1.72
N GLY A 401 -4.50 8.98 2.93
CA GLY A 401 -3.85 8.21 3.99
C GLY A 401 -3.58 6.76 3.59
N ILE A 402 -4.55 6.10 2.93
CA ILE A 402 -4.39 4.74 2.38
C ILE A 402 -3.31 4.71 1.29
N VAL A 403 -3.32 5.64 0.35
CA VAL A 403 -2.34 5.72 -0.75
C VAL A 403 -0.93 5.90 -0.20
N VAL A 404 -0.76 6.83 0.75
CA VAL A 404 0.54 7.05 1.43
C VAL A 404 0.97 5.80 2.17
N PHE A 405 0.07 5.16 2.92
CA PHE A 405 0.36 3.92 3.65
C PHE A 405 0.83 2.79 2.72
N ILE A 406 0.10 2.51 1.64
CA ILE A 406 0.45 1.47 0.66
C ILE A 406 1.77 1.80 -0.03
N PHE A 407 1.96 3.04 -0.48
CA PHE A 407 3.21 3.49 -1.09
C PHE A 407 4.40 3.29 -0.14
N SER A 408 4.21 3.57 1.14
CA SER A 408 5.24 3.41 2.17
C SER A 408 5.62 1.94 2.38
N ILE A 409 4.65 1.04 2.39
CA ILE A 409 4.91 -0.41 2.48
C ILE A 409 5.71 -0.88 1.26
N ILE A 410 5.33 -0.47 0.04
CA ILE A 410 6.05 -0.85 -1.18
C ILE A 410 7.51 -0.39 -1.10
N LYS A 411 7.76 0.87 -0.69
CA LYS A 411 9.11 1.40 -0.53
C LYS A 411 9.90 0.73 0.58
N LEU A 412 9.25 0.36 1.68
CA LEU A 412 9.90 -0.39 2.75
C LEU A 412 10.29 -1.78 2.23
N VAL A 413 9.40 -2.51 1.57
CA VAL A 413 9.72 -3.85 1.04
C VAL A 413 10.84 -3.80 -0.02
N SER A 414 10.85 -2.79 -0.90
CA SER A 414 11.86 -2.70 -1.96
C SER A 414 13.23 -2.28 -1.44
N ASP A 415 13.28 -1.29 -0.53
CA ASP A 415 14.51 -0.56 -0.19
C ASP A 415 14.75 -0.46 1.34
N TRP A 416 14.26 -1.41 2.17
CA TRP A 416 14.29 -1.24 3.64
C TRP A 416 15.69 -0.99 4.21
N GLN A 417 16.75 -1.53 3.62
CA GLN A 417 18.11 -1.34 4.14
C GLN A 417 18.61 0.11 3.99
N GLU A 418 18.11 0.85 2.99
CA GLU A 418 18.52 2.25 2.78
C GLU A 418 17.49 3.25 3.33
N LYS A 419 16.21 2.87 3.37
CA LYS A 419 15.09 3.78 3.62
C LYS A 419 14.21 3.35 4.79
N LEU A 420 14.71 2.53 5.72
CA LEU A 420 13.94 2.03 6.86
C LEU A 420 13.17 3.14 7.59
N TRP A 421 13.87 4.17 8.09
CA TRP A 421 13.26 5.22 8.88
C TRP A 421 12.32 6.13 8.08
N LEU A 422 12.62 6.36 6.80
CA LEU A 422 11.72 7.06 5.90
C LEU A 422 10.42 6.27 5.71
N GLY A 423 10.51 4.96 5.46
CA GLY A 423 9.36 4.08 5.34
C GLY A 423 8.50 4.05 6.60
N VAL A 424 9.13 3.91 7.78
CA VAL A 424 8.45 3.96 9.09
C VAL A 424 7.77 5.31 9.31
N GLY A 425 8.46 6.42 9.03
CA GLY A 425 7.90 7.77 9.15
C GLY A 425 6.71 8.01 8.23
N LEU A 426 6.75 7.52 6.98
CA LEU A 426 5.64 7.65 6.05
C LEU A 426 4.45 6.74 6.41
N ILE A 427 4.69 5.52 6.93
CA ILE A 427 3.62 4.63 7.44
C ILE A 427 2.86 5.32 8.57
N ALA A 428 3.57 5.82 9.57
CA ALA A 428 2.96 6.53 10.70
C ALA A 428 2.19 7.77 10.21
N SER A 429 2.74 8.53 9.26
CA SER A 429 2.08 9.69 8.65
C SER A 429 0.79 9.29 7.90
N GLY A 430 0.82 8.22 7.13
CA GLY A 430 -0.36 7.70 6.41
C GLY A 430 -1.48 7.27 7.34
N ILE A 431 -1.15 6.61 8.45
CA ILE A 431 -2.11 6.25 9.51
C ILE A 431 -2.73 7.50 10.14
N ILE A 432 -1.91 8.50 10.49
CA ILE A 432 -2.39 9.77 11.06
C ILE A 432 -3.37 10.43 10.10
N ILE A 433 -3.00 10.60 8.82
CA ILE A 433 -3.86 11.20 7.80
C ILE A 433 -5.18 10.42 7.67
N PHE A 434 -5.11 9.10 7.62
CA PHE A 434 -6.29 8.24 7.53
C PHE A 434 -7.23 8.43 8.74
N VAL A 435 -6.69 8.33 9.96
CA VAL A 435 -7.47 8.48 11.20
C VAL A 435 -8.13 9.84 11.26
N PHE A 436 -7.40 10.94 11.02
CA PHE A 436 -8.01 12.26 10.97
C PHE A 436 -9.07 12.36 9.87
N GLY A 437 -8.82 11.77 8.70
CA GLY A 437 -9.78 11.69 7.60
C GLY A 437 -11.14 11.11 8.03
N LEU A 438 -11.15 10.08 8.88
CA LEU A 438 -12.39 9.49 9.41
C LEU A 438 -13.25 10.46 10.22
N PHE A 439 -12.63 11.46 10.85
CA PHE A 439 -13.27 12.47 11.71
C PHE A 439 -13.45 13.85 11.03
N MET A 440 -13.32 13.94 9.71
CA MET A 440 -13.44 15.20 8.96
C MET A 440 -14.87 15.55 8.53
N SER A 441 -15.82 14.61 8.64
CA SER A 441 -17.23 14.92 8.37
C SER A 441 -17.77 15.84 9.45
N LYS A 442 -18.42 16.93 9.02
CA LYS A 442 -18.97 17.94 9.94
C LYS A 442 -20.45 18.10 9.68
N LYS A 443 -21.26 18.02 10.74
CA LYS A 443 -22.71 18.19 10.66
C LYS A 443 -23.08 19.68 10.68
N THR A 444 -24.16 20.06 10.00
CA THR A 444 -24.73 21.43 10.12
C THR A 444 -25.49 21.56 11.44
N LYS A 445 -26.00 22.75 11.76
CA LYS A 445 -26.87 22.92 12.95
C LYS A 445 -28.12 22.03 12.88
N LYS A 446 -28.81 22.01 11.73
CA LYS A 446 -29.99 21.16 11.51
C LYS A 446 -29.64 19.67 11.63
N GLY A 447 -28.52 19.23 11.03
CA GLY A 447 -28.04 17.86 11.16
C GLY A 447 -27.63 17.49 12.57
N THR A 448 -27.01 18.42 13.29
CA THR A 448 -26.62 18.24 14.70
C THR A 448 -27.85 18.07 15.60
N ASP A 449 -28.90 18.87 15.38
CA ASP A 449 -30.13 18.77 16.17
C ASP A 449 -30.91 17.48 15.88
N LEU A 450 -30.98 17.07 14.61
CA LEU A 450 -31.54 15.76 14.27
C LEU A 450 -30.71 14.62 14.88
N TYR A 451 -29.38 14.69 14.75
CA TYR A 451 -28.46 13.71 15.34
C TYR A 451 -28.63 13.60 16.87
N LYS A 452 -28.79 14.72 17.58
CA LYS A 452 -29.09 14.73 19.03
C LYS A 452 -30.37 13.99 19.34
N LYS A 453 -31.47 14.27 18.62
CA LYS A 453 -32.77 13.60 18.84
C LYS A 453 -32.66 12.09 18.57
N LEU A 454 -32.02 11.71 17.48
CA LEU A 454 -31.79 10.31 17.12
C LEU A 454 -30.92 9.59 18.14
N LEU A 455 -29.87 10.24 18.65
CA LEU A 455 -29.01 9.68 19.69
C LEU A 455 -29.74 9.53 21.02
N GLY A 456 -30.58 10.51 21.38
CA GLY A 456 -31.46 10.46 22.55
C GLY A 456 -32.46 9.31 22.47
N PHE A 457 -33.06 9.11 21.30
CA PHE A 457 -33.99 8.02 21.04
C PHE A 457 -33.29 6.66 21.03
N ARG A 458 -32.10 6.57 20.44
CA ARG A 458 -31.27 5.36 20.49
C ARG A 458 -30.88 4.99 21.92
N GLU A 459 -30.50 5.97 22.73
CA GLU A 459 -30.16 5.72 24.13
C GLU A 459 -31.40 5.30 24.94
N PHE A 460 -32.58 5.87 24.65
CA PHE A 460 -33.84 5.39 25.21
C PHE A 460 -34.09 3.91 24.87
N ILE A 461 -34.05 3.52 23.59
CA ILE A 461 -34.25 2.11 23.16
C ILE A 461 -33.27 1.17 23.89
N LYS A 462 -32.03 1.62 24.06
CA LYS A 462 -30.96 0.86 24.73
C LYS A 462 -31.18 0.75 26.24
N SER A 463 -31.67 1.79 26.91
CA SER A 463 -31.70 1.90 28.37
C SER A 463 -33.07 1.70 29.01
N VAL A 464 -34.16 1.73 28.24
CA VAL A 464 -35.53 1.67 28.79
C VAL A 464 -35.77 0.39 29.62
N GLU A 465 -36.46 0.57 30.73
CA GLU A 465 -36.89 -0.49 31.63
C GLU A 465 -38.23 -1.09 31.21
N LYS A 466 -38.48 -2.36 31.56
CA LYS A 466 -39.69 -3.08 31.13
C LYS A 466 -40.97 -2.43 31.65
N ASP A 467 -40.98 -1.95 32.88
CA ASP A 467 -42.18 -1.35 33.50
C ASP A 467 -42.57 -0.05 32.79
N ARG A 468 -41.58 0.77 32.43
CA ARG A 468 -41.81 2.00 31.66
C ARG A 468 -42.27 1.70 30.23
N LEU A 469 -41.77 0.63 29.63
CA LEU A 469 -42.19 0.18 28.31
C LEU A 469 -43.65 -0.32 28.32
N GLN A 470 -44.09 -0.99 29.38
CA GLN A 470 -45.50 -1.37 29.56
C GLN A 470 -46.42 -0.15 29.63
N GLU A 471 -45.98 0.94 30.27
CA GLU A 471 -46.76 2.18 30.33
C GLU A 471 -46.94 2.79 28.93
N PHE A 472 -45.89 2.83 28.12
CA PHE A 472 -45.99 3.29 26.73
C PHE A 472 -46.91 2.41 25.89
N LEU A 473 -46.83 1.08 26.04
CA LEU A 473 -47.70 0.15 25.32
C LEU A 473 -49.18 0.26 25.72
N LYS A 474 -49.47 0.64 26.98
CA LYS A 474 -50.84 0.95 27.43
C LYS A 474 -51.39 2.23 26.79
N GLN A 475 -50.54 3.23 26.59
CA GLN A 475 -50.93 4.51 25.99
C GLN A 475 -51.04 4.43 24.46
N ASP A 476 -50.13 3.70 23.82
CA ASP A 476 -50.07 3.48 22.38
C ASP A 476 -49.84 2.00 22.08
N PRO A 477 -50.91 1.22 21.80
CA PRO A 477 -50.80 -0.21 21.50
C PRO A 477 -49.90 -0.52 20.29
N ASN A 478 -49.74 0.45 19.37
CA ASN A 478 -48.90 0.31 18.17
C ASN A 478 -47.49 0.89 18.36
N TYR A 479 -47.11 1.25 19.59
CA TYR A 479 -45.80 1.82 19.90
C TYR A 479 -44.66 0.90 19.45
N PHE A 480 -44.82 -0.40 19.67
CA PHE A 480 -43.85 -1.40 19.24
C PHE A 480 -43.58 -1.33 17.73
N ASP A 481 -44.65 -1.32 16.92
CA ASP A 481 -44.56 -1.29 15.46
C ASP A 481 -43.88 0.00 14.95
N LYS A 482 -44.11 1.12 15.63
CA LYS A 482 -43.49 2.41 15.30
C LYS A 482 -41.99 2.45 15.60
N VAL A 483 -41.55 1.79 16.67
CA VAL A 483 -40.13 1.81 17.12
C VAL A 483 -39.28 0.78 16.39
N LEU A 484 -39.87 -0.36 16.01
CA LEU A 484 -39.15 -1.50 15.43
C LEU A 484 -38.27 -1.17 14.21
N PRO A 485 -38.74 -0.42 13.19
CA PRO A 485 -37.89 -0.03 12.05
C PRO A 485 -36.66 0.78 12.46
N TYR A 486 -36.79 1.64 13.47
CA TYR A 486 -35.68 2.46 13.99
C TYR A 486 -34.71 1.63 14.81
N ALA A 487 -35.21 0.67 15.60
CA ALA A 487 -34.36 -0.27 16.32
C ALA A 487 -33.51 -1.13 15.36
N ILE A 488 -34.06 -1.49 14.19
CA ILE A 488 -33.33 -2.22 13.15
C ILE A 488 -32.17 -1.38 12.58
N VAL A 489 -32.44 -0.15 12.14
CA VAL A 489 -31.38 0.72 11.56
C VAL A 489 -30.34 1.16 12.59
N PHE A 490 -30.70 1.24 13.87
CA PHE A 490 -29.75 1.56 14.95
C PHE A 490 -28.91 0.38 15.42
N ASP A 491 -29.11 -0.81 14.84
CA ASP A 491 -28.49 -2.07 15.24
C ASP A 491 -28.80 -2.44 16.70
N MET A 492 -30.05 -2.22 17.11
CA MET A 492 -30.56 -2.44 18.47
C MET A 492 -31.74 -3.43 18.53
N ALA A 493 -32.10 -4.07 17.40
CA ALA A 493 -33.25 -4.96 17.31
C ALA A 493 -33.20 -6.14 18.31
N ASP A 494 -32.01 -6.73 18.53
CA ASP A 494 -31.84 -7.81 19.51
C ASP A 494 -32.03 -7.34 20.96
N LYS A 495 -31.45 -6.19 21.30
CA LYS A 495 -31.65 -5.59 22.63
C LYS A 495 -33.12 -5.23 22.84
N TRP A 496 -33.76 -4.72 21.80
CA TRP A 496 -35.18 -4.39 21.83
C TRP A 496 -36.05 -5.63 22.06
N LYS A 497 -35.76 -6.74 21.36
CA LYS A 497 -36.40 -8.04 21.55
C LYS A 497 -36.31 -8.53 23.01
N ASP A 498 -35.16 -8.43 23.66
CA ASP A 498 -34.99 -8.86 25.06
C ASP A 498 -35.82 -8.03 26.05
N LYS A 499 -35.99 -6.73 25.77
CA LYS A 499 -36.79 -5.83 26.59
C LYS A 499 -38.29 -6.14 26.47
N LEU A 500 -38.72 -6.58 25.30
CA LEU A 500 -40.12 -6.94 25.02
C LEU A 500 -40.46 -8.37 25.46
N ALA A 501 -39.46 -9.20 25.76
CA ALA A 501 -39.68 -10.57 26.21
C ALA A 501 -40.48 -10.60 27.53
N GLY A 502 -41.63 -11.29 27.49
CA GLY A 502 -42.54 -11.44 28.63
C GLY A 502 -43.60 -10.34 28.78
N LEU A 503 -43.66 -9.39 27.85
CA LEU A 503 -44.73 -8.39 27.80
C LEU A 503 -45.92 -8.92 26.98
N ASP A 504 -47.14 -8.58 27.41
CA ASP A 504 -48.37 -8.89 26.70
C ASP A 504 -48.61 -7.83 25.61
N ILE A 505 -48.08 -8.10 24.41
CA ILE A 505 -48.13 -7.21 23.25
C ILE A 505 -49.03 -7.86 22.21
N PRO A 506 -49.98 -7.13 21.60
CA PRO A 506 -50.81 -7.69 20.54
C PRO A 506 -49.95 -8.08 19.31
N PRO A 507 -50.35 -9.10 18.54
CA PRO A 507 -49.67 -9.44 17.30
C PRO A 507 -49.73 -8.28 16.30
N PRO A 508 -48.65 -8.01 15.54
CA PRO A 508 -48.66 -6.96 14.53
C PRO A 508 -49.65 -7.28 13.42
N THR A 509 -50.43 -6.29 12.98
CA THR A 509 -51.46 -6.49 11.95
C THR A 509 -50.91 -6.63 10.53
N TRP A 510 -49.62 -6.33 10.36
CA TRP A 510 -48.94 -6.24 9.07
C TRP A 510 -48.06 -7.45 8.75
N TYR A 511 -47.84 -8.35 9.69
CA TYR A 511 -47.03 -9.56 9.50
C TYR A 511 -47.84 -10.78 9.90
N SER A 512 -47.87 -11.83 9.08
CA SER A 512 -48.44 -13.12 9.45
C SER A 512 -47.35 -14.18 9.32
N GLY A 513 -46.91 -14.73 10.45
CA GLY A 513 -45.80 -15.67 10.54
C GLY A 513 -46.22 -17.06 10.99
N ALA A 514 -45.24 -17.92 11.30
CA ALA A 514 -45.47 -19.26 11.88
C ALA A 514 -46.29 -19.29 13.20
N TYR A 515 -46.60 -18.13 13.79
CA TYR A 515 -47.48 -17.99 14.95
C TYR A 515 -48.97 -17.87 14.58
N ALA A 516 -49.31 -17.68 13.30
CA ALA A 516 -50.68 -17.65 12.80
C ALA A 516 -51.30 -19.05 12.89
N GLY A 517 -51.79 -19.40 14.09
CA GLY A 517 -52.30 -20.74 14.44
C GLY A 517 -51.94 -21.21 15.85
N HIS A 518 -51.08 -20.48 16.57
CA HIS A 518 -50.67 -20.75 17.96
C HIS A 518 -50.83 -19.49 18.83
N ASN A 519 -50.67 -19.60 20.16
CA ASN A 519 -50.64 -18.44 21.05
C ASN A 519 -49.49 -17.51 20.64
N PHE A 520 -49.81 -16.24 20.34
CA PHE A 520 -48.80 -15.25 19.95
C PHE A 520 -47.71 -15.15 21.01
N ASN A 521 -46.45 -15.17 20.56
CA ASN A 521 -45.30 -15.01 21.43
C ASN A 521 -44.32 -14.03 20.77
N MET A 522 -44.01 -12.96 21.48
CA MET A 522 -43.18 -11.87 20.98
C MET A 522 -41.78 -12.34 20.55
N LEU A 523 -41.19 -13.31 21.26
CA LEU A 523 -39.89 -13.88 20.92
C LEU A 523 -39.94 -14.67 19.61
N MET A 524 -41.02 -15.43 19.38
CA MET A 524 -41.23 -16.18 18.14
C MET A 524 -41.43 -15.24 16.95
N PHE A 525 -42.20 -14.17 17.14
CA PHE A 525 -42.37 -13.12 16.13
C PHE A 525 -41.04 -12.47 15.77
N MET A 526 -40.27 -11.96 16.74
CA MET A 526 -38.99 -11.30 16.49
C MET A 526 -37.99 -12.23 15.78
N ASN A 527 -37.96 -13.53 16.13
CA ASN A 527 -37.14 -14.53 15.44
C ASN A 527 -37.60 -14.78 13.99
N SER A 528 -38.91 -14.78 13.73
CA SER A 528 -39.46 -14.92 12.36
C SER A 528 -39.14 -13.68 11.53
N LEU A 529 -39.32 -12.49 12.10
CA LEU A 529 -38.99 -11.22 11.46
C LEU A 529 -37.49 -11.10 11.15
N ASP A 530 -36.60 -11.49 12.06
CA ASP A 530 -35.16 -11.47 11.79
C ASP A 530 -34.80 -12.36 10.58
N ARG A 531 -35.37 -13.57 10.51
CA ARG A 531 -35.19 -14.45 9.34
C ARG A 531 -35.75 -13.83 8.07
N SER A 532 -36.92 -13.18 8.12
CA SER A 532 -37.52 -12.53 6.96
C SER A 532 -36.68 -11.35 6.49
N MET A 533 -36.20 -10.51 7.41
CA MET A 533 -35.33 -9.37 7.11
C MET A 533 -33.99 -9.80 6.50
N ASN A 534 -33.40 -10.89 6.99
CA ASN A 534 -32.20 -11.48 6.41
C ASN A 534 -32.44 -12.03 4.99
N ALA A 535 -33.57 -12.73 4.77
CA ALA A 535 -33.96 -13.20 3.44
C ALA A 535 -34.19 -12.03 2.47
N MET A 536 -34.95 -11.01 2.90
CA MET A 536 -35.22 -9.80 2.10
C MET A 536 -33.94 -9.08 1.75
N THR A 537 -33.05 -8.84 2.71
CA THR A 537 -31.78 -8.15 2.49
C THR A 537 -30.88 -8.93 1.51
N ASN A 538 -30.88 -10.25 1.55
CA ASN A 538 -30.09 -11.04 0.60
C ASN A 538 -30.70 -11.01 -0.81
N THR A 539 -32.02 -11.10 -0.93
CA THR A 539 -32.72 -11.14 -2.22
C THR A 539 -32.79 -9.77 -2.90
N PHE A 540 -33.08 -8.70 -2.15
CA PHE A 540 -33.19 -7.34 -2.68
C PHE A 540 -31.87 -6.85 -3.30
N TYR A 541 -30.73 -7.32 -2.78
CA TYR A 541 -29.40 -6.98 -3.27
C TYR A 541 -28.75 -8.08 -4.12
N SER A 542 -29.45 -9.17 -4.46
CA SER A 542 -28.90 -10.21 -5.33
C SER A 542 -28.81 -9.69 -6.76
N ALA A 543 -27.68 -9.94 -7.41
CA ALA A 543 -27.44 -9.58 -8.81
C ALA A 543 -26.87 -10.80 -9.57
N PRO A 544 -27.13 -10.92 -10.89
CA PRO A 544 -26.59 -12.00 -11.70
C PRO A 544 -25.06 -12.04 -11.63
N ARG A 545 -24.46 -13.23 -11.43
CA ARG A 545 -23.01 -13.39 -11.40
C ARG A 545 -22.42 -13.27 -12.80
N SER A 546 -21.46 -12.36 -13.00
CA SER A 546 -20.56 -12.37 -14.16
C SER A 546 -19.35 -13.27 -13.88
N SER A 547 -19.03 -14.18 -14.80
CA SER A 547 -17.88 -15.09 -14.72
C SER A 547 -16.62 -14.43 -15.28
N GLY A 548 -15.64 -14.16 -14.41
CA GLY A 548 -14.30 -13.69 -14.79
C GLY A 548 -13.24 -14.75 -14.47
N SER A 549 -12.58 -15.26 -15.50
CA SER A 549 -11.44 -16.18 -15.47
C SER A 549 -10.13 -15.44 -15.16
N SER A 550 -9.27 -16.02 -14.33
CA SER A 550 -7.86 -15.61 -14.17
C SER A 550 -6.94 -16.81 -14.46
N GLY A 551 -6.07 -16.67 -15.45
CA GLY A 551 -4.96 -17.58 -15.72
C GLY A 551 -3.60 -16.92 -15.48
N GLY A 552 -2.55 -17.73 -15.33
CA GLY A 552 -1.16 -17.33 -15.62
C GLY A 552 -0.08 -17.72 -14.59
N SER A 553 0.82 -18.63 -15.01
CA SER A 553 2.07 -19.13 -14.38
C SER A 553 3.16 -18.08 -14.09
N PHE A 554 4.22 -18.46 -13.34
CA PHE A 554 5.63 -18.53 -13.79
C PHE A 554 6.56 -19.12 -12.69
N GLY A 555 7.68 -19.73 -13.09
CA GLY A 555 8.75 -20.24 -12.21
C GLY A 555 10.16 -19.93 -12.71
N GLY A 556 11.18 -20.20 -11.86
CA GLY A 556 12.54 -20.66 -12.24
C GLY A 556 13.76 -19.70 -12.21
N GLY A 557 14.77 -20.03 -11.35
CA GLY A 557 16.27 -19.89 -11.47
C GLY A 557 16.93 -18.49 -11.52
N GLY A 558 18.18 -18.18 -11.13
CA GLY A 558 19.37 -18.87 -10.56
C GLY A 558 20.73 -18.21 -11.00
N GLY A 559 21.60 -17.75 -10.06
CA GLY A 559 23.10 -17.87 -10.03
C GLY A 559 24.15 -16.88 -10.66
N PHE A 560 25.16 -16.49 -9.82
CA PHE A 560 26.65 -16.32 -9.99
C PHE A 560 27.37 -14.93 -9.88
N SER A 561 28.66 -14.97 -9.48
CA SER A 561 29.39 -14.17 -8.43
C SER A 561 30.57 -13.22 -8.84
N GLY A 562 30.91 -12.24 -7.97
CA GLY A 562 32.05 -11.27 -7.99
C GLY A 562 32.40 -10.72 -6.58
N GLY A 563 33.66 -10.70 -6.10
CA GLY A 563 33.98 -10.82 -4.65
C GLY A 563 34.58 -9.62 -3.87
N GLY A 564 34.69 -8.42 -4.45
CA GLY A 564 35.23 -7.23 -3.77
C GLY A 564 34.28 -6.03 -3.79
N PHE A 565 34.45 -5.08 -2.86
CA PHE A 565 33.68 -3.82 -2.88
C PHE A 565 34.25 -2.86 -3.93
N GLY A 566 33.41 -2.05 -4.56
CA GLY A 566 33.82 -1.08 -5.58
C GLY A 566 34.21 -1.69 -6.92
N GLY A 567 34.82 -0.86 -7.76
CA GLY A 567 35.31 -1.21 -9.10
C GLY A 567 34.22 -1.81 -9.96
N GLY A 568 33.44 -0.93 -10.59
CA GLY A 568 32.47 -1.36 -11.58
C GLY A 568 32.97 -1.14 -13.00
N GLY A 569 32.05 -1.25 -13.95
CA GLY A 569 32.32 -1.08 -15.37
C GLY A 569 31.67 0.17 -15.95
N GLY A 570 31.59 0.16 -17.27
CA GLY A 570 30.86 1.15 -18.04
C GLY A 570 30.77 0.77 -19.50
N SER A 571 29.96 1.52 -20.22
CA SER A 571 29.74 1.38 -21.67
C SER A 571 29.69 2.77 -22.32
N SER A 572 29.73 2.82 -23.65
CA SER A 572 29.33 4.03 -24.38
C SER A 572 27.81 4.13 -24.48
N TRP A 573 27.27 5.32 -24.80
CA TRP A 573 25.86 5.51 -25.17
C TRP A 573 25.67 6.60 -26.20
#